data_AF-A0A5C6UP53-F1
#
_entry.id   AF-A0A5C6UP53-F1
#
_cell.length_a   1.000
_cell.length_b   1.000
_cell.length_c   1.000
_cell.angle_alpha   90.00
_cell.angle_beta   90.00
_cell.angle_gamma   90.00
#
_symmetry.space_group_name_H-M   'P 1'
#
loop_
_entity.id
_entity.type
_entity.pdbx_description
1 polymer ?
#
loop_
_entity_poly.entity_id
_entity_poly.type
_entity_poly.pdbx_seq_one_letter_code
_entity_poly.pdbx_strand_id
1 'polypeptide(L)'
;MGAAFGLRVDSRADQPWASATFVGTQHVVRIAAPAIPVVRSWLAALPEAPFALRGHIVADLSVDAIEPVAGELHATLSVLTLEET
;
A
#
# COMPACT_ATOMS: atom_id res chain seq x y z
N MET A 1 -13.46 -14.50 -12.62
CA MET A 1 -12.59 -15.27 -11.70
C MET A 1 -11.25 -14.55 -11.70
N GLY A 2 -10.92 -13.83 -10.62
CA GLY A 2 -9.65 -13.09 -10.55
C GLY A 2 -8.47 -14.05 -10.51
N ALA A 3 -7.41 -13.76 -11.25
CA ALA A 3 -6.18 -14.54 -11.15
C ALA A 3 -5.52 -14.28 -9.79
N ALA A 4 -5.17 -15.33 -9.06
CA ALA A 4 -4.37 -15.23 -7.85
C ALA A 4 -2.90 -15.03 -8.22
N PHE A 5 -2.19 -14.23 -7.46
CA PHE A 5 -0.74 -14.04 -7.57
C PHE A 5 -0.10 -13.95 -6.18
N GLY A 6 1.17 -14.32 -6.09
CA GLY A 6 1.95 -14.15 -4.87
C GLY A 6 2.35 -12.70 -4.67
N LEU A 7 2.26 -12.23 -3.42
CA LEU A 7 2.76 -10.94 -2.97
C LEU A 7 3.68 -11.18 -1.77
N ARG A 8 4.85 -10.55 -1.78
CA ARG A 8 5.80 -10.54 -0.68
C ARG A 8 5.93 -9.13 -0.14
N VAL A 9 6.02 -9.00 1.18
CA VAL A 9 6.36 -7.74 1.84
C VAL A 9 7.84 -7.78 2.18
N ASP A 10 8.60 -6.82 1.66
CA ASP A 10 10.06 -6.77 1.76
C ASP A 10 10.50 -5.96 2.97
N SER A 11 9.80 -4.85 3.21
CA SER A 11 10.04 -3.99 4.36
C SER A 11 8.80 -3.18 4.70
N ARG A 12 8.72 -2.77 5.96
CA ARG A 12 7.72 -1.82 6.45
C ARG A 12 8.41 -0.83 7.38
N ALA A 13 8.08 0.44 7.22
CA ALA A 13 8.44 1.52 8.14
C ALA A 13 7.17 2.25 8.55
N ASP A 14 7.13 2.68 9.81
CA ASP A 14 6.00 3.41 10.39
C ASP A 14 6.53 4.72 10.99
N GLN A 15 5.88 5.82 10.66
CA GLN A 15 6.20 7.13 11.20
C GLN A 15 4.95 7.75 11.82
N PRO A 16 4.97 8.13 13.11
CA PRO A 16 3.86 8.87 13.72
C PRO A 16 3.53 10.13 12.91
N TRP A 17 2.23 10.38 12.75
CA TRP A 17 1.72 11.53 12.03
C TRP A 17 0.62 12.21 12.84
N ALA A 18 0.57 13.54 12.80
CA ALA A 18 -0.47 14.30 13.45
C ALA A 18 -0.77 15.59 12.68
N SER A 19 -2.01 16.03 12.77
CA SER A 19 -2.51 17.33 12.34
C SER A 19 -3.23 18.03 13.50
N ALA A 20 -3.90 19.15 13.23
CA ALA A 20 -4.65 19.87 14.25
C ALA A 20 -5.85 19.06 14.82
N THR A 21 -6.43 18.17 14.02
CA THR A 21 -7.67 17.45 14.37
C THR A 21 -7.55 15.94 14.35
N PHE A 22 -6.45 15.40 13.82
CA PHE A 22 -6.27 13.95 13.65
C PHE A 22 -4.87 13.52 14.07
N VAL A 23 -4.80 12.33 14.64
CA VAL A 23 -3.57 11.59 14.90
C VAL A 23 -3.60 10.31 14.07
N GLY A 24 -2.42 9.82 13.72
CA GLY A 24 -2.30 8.72 12.79
C GLY A 24 -0.87 8.22 12.61
N THR A 25 -0.69 7.39 11.59
CA THR A 25 0.61 6.83 11.21
C THR A 25 0.75 6.84 9.70
N GLN A 26 1.90 7.36 9.22
CA GLN A 26 2.34 7.16 7.84
C GLN A 26 3.09 5.83 7.77
N HIS A 27 2.53 4.88 7.02
CA HIS A 27 3.17 3.61 6.73
C HIS A 27 3.84 3.67 5.36
N VAL A 28 5.07 3.18 5.27
CA VAL A 28 5.76 2.93 4.00
C VAL A 28 6.00 1.44 3.89
N VAL A 29 5.39 0.80 2.89
CA VAL A 29 5.47 -0.65 2.66
C VAL A 29 6.15 -0.90 1.32
N ARG A 30 7.20 -1.71 1.31
CA ARG A 30 7.79 -2.22 0.07
C ARG A 30 7.31 -3.63 -0.16
N ILE A 31 6.80 -3.89 -1.36
CA ILE A 31 6.29 -5.18 -1.77
C ILE A 31 6.98 -5.66 -3.04
N ALA A 32 7.03 -6.98 -3.23
CA ALA A 32 7.46 -7.61 -4.47
C ALA A 32 6.39 -8.60 -4.96
N ALA A 33 6.17 -8.64 -6.27
CA ALA A 33 5.22 -9.56 -6.91
C ALA A 33 5.67 -9.90 -8.34
N PRO A 34 5.19 -10.99 -8.96
CA PRO A 34 5.53 -11.33 -10.33
C PRO A 34 5.20 -10.20 -11.32
N ALA A 35 6.05 -9.97 -12.31
CA ALA A 35 5.86 -8.93 -13.33
C ALA A 35 4.84 -9.31 -14.42
N ILE A 36 3.62 -9.63 -13.99
CA ILE A 36 2.51 -10.05 -14.86
C ILE A 36 1.44 -8.93 -14.97
N PRO A 37 0.67 -8.87 -16.07
CA PRO A 37 -0.29 -7.79 -16.30
C PRO A 37 -1.31 -7.59 -15.17
N VAL A 38 -1.80 -8.67 -14.55
CA VAL A 38 -2.77 -8.59 -13.45
C VAL A 38 -2.22 -7.86 -12.22
N VAL A 39 -0.93 -8.00 -11.91
CA VAL A 39 -0.28 -7.29 -10.80
C VAL A 39 -0.22 -5.80 -11.08
N ARG A 40 0.10 -5.40 -12.32
CA ARG A 40 0.10 -3.97 -12.70
C ARG A 40 -1.28 -3.35 -12.59
N SER A 41 -2.31 -4.05 -13.08
CA SER A 41 -3.70 -3.59 -12.97
C SER A 41 -4.14 -3.49 -11.51
N TRP A 42 -3.72 -4.45 -10.66
CA TRP A 42 -4.00 -4.40 -9.23
C TRP A 42 -3.30 -3.21 -8.55
N LEU A 43 -2.01 -2.99 -8.79
CA LEU A 43 -1.28 -1.84 -8.25
C LEU A 43 -1.91 -0.51 -8.67
N ALA A 44 -2.33 -0.40 -9.94
CA ALA A 44 -2.98 0.82 -10.45
C ALA A 44 -4.36 1.09 -9.80
N ALA A 45 -5.05 0.05 -9.32
CA ALA A 45 -6.35 0.18 -8.67
C ALA A 45 -6.26 0.38 -7.15
N LEU A 46 -5.10 0.15 -6.54
CA LEU A 46 -4.92 0.23 -5.08
C LEU A 46 -5.29 1.59 -4.48
N PRO A 47 -4.89 2.75 -5.06
CA PRO A 47 -5.19 4.06 -4.46
C PRO A 47 -6.70 4.33 -4.29
N GLU A 48 -7.51 3.78 -5.18
CA GLU A 48 -8.96 3.95 -5.20
C GLU A 48 -9.71 2.81 -4.49
N ALA A 49 -8.99 1.81 -3.98
CA ALA A 49 -9.60 0.65 -3.37
C ALA A 49 -10.18 1.00 -2.00
N PRO A 50 -11.40 0.51 -1.66
CA PRO A 50 -11.93 0.71 -0.32
C PRO A 50 -11.17 -0.17 0.68
N PHE A 51 -10.66 0.46 1.74
CA PHE A 51 -10.03 -0.24 2.87
C PHE A 51 -10.88 -0.11 4.13
N ALA A 52 -11.14 -1.24 4.77
CA ALA A 52 -11.69 -1.29 6.11
C ALA A 52 -10.62 -1.81 7.06
N LEU A 53 -10.09 -0.93 7.92
CA LEU A 53 -9.10 -1.28 8.94
C LEU A 53 -9.70 -1.01 10.32
N ARG A 54 -9.83 -2.04 11.15
CA ARG A 54 -10.47 -1.87 12.46
C ARG A 54 -9.71 -0.85 13.32
N GLY A 55 -10.44 0.12 13.89
CA GLY A 55 -9.87 1.15 14.77
C GLY A 55 -9.16 2.27 14.00
N HIS A 56 -9.17 2.23 12.67
CA HIS A 56 -8.44 3.19 11.84
C HIS A 56 -9.19 3.54 10.56
N ILE A 57 -8.97 4.75 10.08
CA ILE A 57 -9.41 5.20 8.75
C ILE A 57 -8.18 5.27 7.86
N VAL A 58 -8.21 4.59 6.70
CA VAL A 58 -7.20 4.82 5.65
C VAL A 58 -7.55 6.13 4.97
N ALA A 59 -6.84 7.19 5.32
CA ALA A 59 -7.09 8.53 4.78
C ALA A 59 -6.46 8.72 3.41
N ASP A 60 -5.34 8.05 3.14
CA ASP A 60 -4.66 8.10 1.85
C ASP A 60 -3.90 6.79 1.60
N LEU A 61 -3.82 6.39 0.33
CA LEU A 61 -2.95 5.31 -0.14
C LEU A 61 -2.42 5.65 -1.52
N SER A 62 -1.10 5.63 -1.67
CA SER A 62 -0.43 5.86 -2.95
C SER A 62 0.53 4.73 -3.29
N VAL A 63 0.75 4.53 -4.60
CA VAL A 63 1.86 3.75 -5.13
C VAL A 63 2.93 4.73 -5.58
N ASP A 64 3.96 4.91 -4.77
CA ASP A 64 4.97 5.96 -4.96
C ASP A 64 5.99 5.58 -6.04
N ALA A 65 6.28 4.28 -6.17
CA ALA A 65 7.24 3.76 -7.13
C ALA A 65 6.89 2.33 -7.55
N ILE A 66 7.21 1.98 -8.80
CA ILE A 66 7.15 0.61 -9.34
C ILE A 66 8.42 0.37 -10.14
N GLU A 67 9.21 -0.62 -9.73
CA GLU A 67 10.52 -0.95 -10.31
C GLU A 67 10.54 -2.42 -10.74
N PRO A 68 10.79 -2.73 -12.02
CA PRO A 68 10.99 -4.10 -12.47
C PRO A 68 12.39 -4.61 -12.07
N VAL A 69 12.47 -5.73 -11.37
CA VAL A 69 13.72 -6.36 -10.92
C VAL A 69 13.63 -7.87 -11.12
N ALA A 70 14.53 -8.44 -11.92
CA ALA A 70 14.68 -9.91 -12.08
C ALA A 70 13.36 -10.70 -12.32
N GLY A 71 12.39 -10.13 -13.05
CA GLY A 71 11.09 -10.76 -13.32
C GLY A 71 9.99 -10.48 -12.28
N GLU A 72 10.30 -9.71 -11.24
CA GLU A 72 9.36 -9.18 -10.27
C GLU A 72 9.12 -7.67 -10.49
N LEU A 73 8.03 -7.17 -9.93
CA LEU A 73 7.77 -5.74 -9.71
C LEU A 73 7.92 -5.49 -8.22
N HIS A 74 8.82 -4.57 -7.89
CA HIS A 74 8.96 -4.00 -6.57
C HIS A 74 8.17 -2.70 -6.53
N ALA A 75 7.21 -2.58 -5.62
CA ALA A 75 6.44 -1.36 -5.44
C ALA A 75 6.67 -0.79 -4.04
N THR A 76 6.72 0.54 -3.96
CA THR A 76 6.69 1.27 -2.70
C THR A 76 5.32 1.87 -2.53
N LEU A 77 4.66 1.57 -1.42
CA LEU A 77 3.34 2.05 -1.05
C LEU A 77 3.47 2.99 0.13
N SER A 78 2.78 4.12 0.07
CA SER A 78 2.56 5.02 1.20
C SER A 78 1.11 4.93 1.62
N VAL A 79 0.85 4.72 2.92
CA VAL A 79 -0.49 4.60 3.48
C VAL A 79 -0.60 5.48 4.71
N LEU A 80 -1.53 6.43 4.71
CA LEU A 80 -1.85 7.21 5.88
C LEU A 80 -3.05 6.60 6.59
N THR A 81 -2.85 6.19 7.84
CA THR A 81 -3.96 5.78 8.72
C THR A 81 -4.20 6.85 9.77
N LEU A 82 -5.47 7.08 10.10
CA LEU A 82 -5.91 7.92 11.21
C LEU A 82 -6.55 7.03 12.28
N GLU A 83 -6.35 7.36 13.55
CA GLU A 83 -6.99 6.63 14.66
C GLU A 83 -8.47 7.01 14.74
N GLU A 84 -9.36 6.01 14.87
CA GLU A 84 -10.76 6.24 15.20
C GLU A 84 -10.87 6.70 16.66
N THR A 85 -11.56 7.82 16.89
CA THR A 85 -11.82 8.40 18.23
C THR A 85 -13.18 8.04 18.76
#